data_AF-A0A841I2B5-F1
#
_entry.id   AF-A0A841I2B5-F1
#
_cell.length_a   1.000
_cell.length_b   1.000
_cell.length_c   1.000
_cell.angle_alpha   90.00
_cell.angle_beta   90.00
_cell.angle_gamma   90.00
#
_symmetry.space_group_name_H-M   'P 1'
#
loop_
_entity.id
_entity.type
_entity.pdbx_description
1 polymer ?
#
loop_
_entity_poly.entity_id
_entity_poly.type
_entity_poly.pdbx_seq_one_letter_code
_entity_poly.pdbx_strand_id
1 'polypeptide(L)'
;MPWYHRDWKVPWARILASASQFIEAREERQDLTLAGSATYSAHRIAQRLATGIYYIGRDESGARKKVWMFMQGMVRGAPDLAVWQHAINSADLGVPLDTNTGAAFLDLRTPYLERLLHDNDLSYELDERGKMASTAGNIEAVTRVARWLFSKDPARVDYAFFCCGRHHSPGSDHHRCWTYVNCSACSLRSLVRCKERRA
;
A
#
# COMPACT_ATOMS: atom_id res chain seq x y z
N MET A 1 8.05 -16.21 12.62
CA MET A 1 8.32 -14.78 12.93
C MET A 1 7.04 -14.17 13.50
N PRO A 2 6.97 -13.86 14.80
CA PRO A 2 5.73 -13.53 15.50
C PRO A 2 5.46 -12.01 15.47
N TRP A 3 4.79 -11.52 14.43
CA TRP A 3 4.55 -10.07 14.23
C TRP A 3 3.10 -9.62 14.50
N TYR A 4 2.38 -10.34 15.37
CA TYR A 4 0.95 -10.13 15.64
C TYR A 4 0.62 -9.48 17.00
N HIS A 5 1.58 -8.82 17.66
CA HIS A 5 1.32 -8.22 18.97
C HIS A 5 1.71 -6.74 19.03
N ARG A 6 0.73 -5.89 18.70
CA ARG A 6 0.16 -4.83 19.57
C ARG A 6 -0.46 -3.73 18.70
N ASP A 7 -1.75 -3.52 18.92
CA ASP A 7 -2.54 -2.32 18.58
C ASP A 7 -3.10 -2.11 17.16
N TRP A 8 -3.10 -3.12 16.29
CA TRP A 8 -3.99 -3.12 15.12
C TRP A 8 -5.25 -3.94 15.43
N LYS A 9 -6.27 -3.33 16.06
CA LYS A 9 -7.62 -3.92 16.18
C LYS A 9 -8.36 -3.90 14.82
N VAL A 10 -7.72 -4.37 13.75
CA VAL A 10 -8.46 -4.79 12.56
C VAL A 10 -8.65 -6.30 12.71
N PRO A 11 -9.86 -6.76 13.05
CA PRO A 11 -10.13 -8.18 13.16
C PRO A 11 -10.10 -8.75 11.74
N TRP A 12 -8.93 -9.20 11.28
CA TRP A 12 -8.74 -9.82 9.97
C TRP A 12 -9.75 -10.93 9.71
N ALA A 13 -10.11 -11.70 10.74
CA ALA A 13 -11.20 -12.68 10.68
C ALA A 13 -12.55 -12.06 10.27
N ARG A 14 -12.89 -10.86 10.74
CA ARG A 14 -14.10 -10.14 10.32
C ARG A 14 -13.97 -9.53 8.93
N ILE A 15 -12.78 -9.06 8.53
CA ILE A 15 -12.56 -8.62 7.15
C ILE A 15 -12.72 -9.79 6.18
N LEU A 16 -12.09 -10.93 6.48
CA LEU A 16 -12.20 -12.16 5.69
C LEU A 16 -13.65 -12.66 5.64
N ALA A 17 -14.33 -12.73 6.77
CA ALA A 17 -15.74 -13.12 6.82
C ALA A 17 -16.63 -12.15 6.03
N SER A 18 -16.42 -10.84 6.18
CA SER A 18 -17.20 -9.83 5.45
C SER A 18 -16.88 -9.83 3.96
N ALA A 19 -15.64 -10.12 3.56
CA ALA A 19 -15.27 -10.28 2.16
C ALA A 19 -15.88 -11.54 1.54
N SER A 20 -15.86 -12.67 2.26
CA SER A 20 -16.52 -13.92 1.84
C SER A 20 -18.01 -13.70 1.66
N GLN A 21 -18.70 -13.16 2.67
CA GLN A 21 -20.13 -12.85 2.61
C GLN A 21 -20.47 -11.89 1.46
N PHE A 22 -19.65 -10.87 1.24
CA PHE A 22 -19.85 -9.93 0.13
C PHE A 22 -19.77 -10.63 -1.23
N ILE A 23 -18.78 -11.48 -1.41
CA ILE A 23 -18.55 -12.25 -2.63
C ILE A 23 -19.67 -13.27 -2.86
N GLU A 24 -20.08 -13.98 -1.81
CA GLU A 24 -21.18 -14.95 -1.83
C GLU A 24 -22.52 -14.28 -2.20
N ALA A 25 -22.78 -13.09 -1.67
CA ALA A 25 -24.04 -12.39 -1.88
C ALA A 25 -24.16 -11.67 -3.24
N ARG A 26 -23.04 -11.26 -3.87
CA ARG A 26 -23.08 -10.40 -5.08
C ARG A 26 -22.52 -11.02 -6.35
N GLU A 27 -21.64 -12.02 -6.27
CA GLU A 27 -21.07 -12.63 -7.48
C GLU A 27 -21.79 -13.89 -7.92
N GLU A 28 -22.84 -14.33 -7.20
CA GLU A 28 -23.44 -15.67 -7.36
C GLU A 28 -22.38 -16.79 -7.28
N ARG A 29 -21.23 -16.51 -6.64
CA ARG A 29 -20.11 -17.43 -6.48
C ARG A 29 -20.06 -17.88 -5.04
N GLN A 30 -19.96 -19.19 -4.84
CA GLN A 30 -19.96 -19.80 -3.51
C GLN A 30 -18.59 -19.79 -2.82
N ASP A 31 -17.54 -19.20 -3.44
CA ASP A 31 -16.16 -19.31 -2.93
C ASP A 31 -15.31 -18.07 -3.24
N LEU A 32 -14.61 -17.60 -2.21
CA LEU A 32 -13.57 -16.56 -2.23
C LEU A 32 -12.46 -16.87 -3.25
N THR A 33 -12.12 -18.14 -3.44
CA THR A 33 -11.14 -18.61 -4.42
C THR A 33 -11.63 -18.38 -5.86
N LEU A 34 -12.89 -18.71 -6.13
CA LEU A 34 -13.52 -18.48 -7.42
C LEU A 34 -13.68 -16.99 -7.72
N ALA A 35 -13.90 -16.14 -6.73
CA ALA A 35 -13.95 -14.70 -6.97
C ALA A 35 -12.61 -14.13 -7.44
N GLY A 36 -11.49 -14.65 -6.92
CA GLY A 36 -10.15 -14.30 -7.39
C GLY A 36 -9.94 -14.65 -8.85
N SER A 37 -10.45 -15.79 -9.32
CA SER A 37 -10.30 -16.28 -10.70
C SER A 37 -11.24 -15.63 -11.72
N ALA A 38 -12.14 -14.74 -11.29
CA ALA A 38 -12.91 -13.93 -12.21
C ALA A 38 -11.98 -12.99 -12.99
N THR A 39 -12.17 -12.86 -14.30
CA THR A 39 -11.34 -12.06 -15.22
C THR A 39 -11.47 -10.55 -14.97
N TYR A 40 -11.08 -10.10 -13.79
CA TYR A 40 -11.12 -8.71 -13.36
C TYR A 40 -9.70 -8.23 -13.09
N SER A 41 -9.40 -6.97 -13.46
CA SER A 41 -8.16 -6.33 -13.06
C SER A 41 -8.14 -6.13 -11.54
N ALA A 42 -6.94 -6.10 -10.95
CA ALA A 42 -6.77 -5.86 -9.51
C ALA A 42 -7.48 -4.57 -9.05
N HIS A 43 -7.41 -3.51 -9.86
CA HIS A 43 -8.12 -2.25 -9.63
C HIS A 43 -9.64 -2.41 -9.55
N ARG A 44 -10.23 -3.20 -10.45
CA ARG A 44 -11.67 -3.44 -10.45
C ARG A 44 -12.11 -4.24 -9.23
N ILE A 45 -11.31 -5.24 -8.84
CA ILE A 45 -11.55 -6.00 -7.60
C ILE A 45 -11.47 -5.05 -6.40
N ALA A 46 -10.43 -4.20 -6.34
CA ALA A 46 -10.26 -3.25 -5.25
C ALA A 46 -11.45 -2.30 -5.13
N GLN A 47 -11.93 -1.74 -6.24
CA GLN A 47 -13.08 -0.84 -6.26
C GLN A 47 -14.37 -1.53 -5.78
N ARG A 48 -14.60 -2.78 -6.19
CA ARG A 48 -15.77 -3.57 -5.75
C ARG A 48 -15.71 -3.90 -4.27
N LEU A 49 -14.55 -4.29 -3.76
CA LEU A 49 -14.36 -4.58 -2.33
C LEU A 49 -14.50 -3.31 -1.48
N ALA A 50 -13.96 -2.17 -1.95
CA ALA A 50 -14.04 -0.88 -1.24
C ALA A 50 -15.48 -0.39 -1.09
N THR A 51 -16.32 -0.63 -2.10
CA THR A 51 -17.75 -0.25 -2.09
C THR A 51 -18.65 -1.29 -1.44
N GLY A 52 -18.14 -2.50 -1.23
CA GLY A 52 -18.92 -3.67 -0.87
C GLY A 52 -18.80 -4.14 0.57
N ILE A 53 -17.65 -3.90 1.20
CA ILE A 53 -17.33 -4.49 2.50
C ILE A 53 -17.52 -3.44 3.58
N TYR A 54 -18.65 -3.57 4.30
CA TYR A 54 -19.07 -2.67 5.38
C TYR A 54 -18.00 -2.41 6.45
N TYR A 55 -17.12 -3.38 6.74
CA TYR A 55 -16.09 -3.27 7.78
C TYR A 55 -14.70 -2.83 7.29
N ILE A 56 -14.53 -2.59 6.00
CA ILE A 56 -13.21 -2.31 5.41
C ILE A 56 -12.75 -0.87 5.70
N GLY A 57 -13.64 0.07 6.03
CA GLY A 57 -13.28 1.45 6.39
C GLY A 57 -14.34 2.15 7.23
N ARG A 58 -13.96 3.18 8.00
CA ARG A 58 -14.96 4.12 8.57
C ARG A 58 -15.43 5.12 7.50
N ASP A 59 -14.60 5.36 6.50
CA ASP A 59 -14.80 6.23 5.35
C ASP A 59 -14.14 5.59 4.11
N GLU A 60 -14.36 6.20 2.94
CA GLU A 60 -13.89 5.68 1.65
C GLU A 60 -12.35 5.60 1.54
N SER A 61 -11.64 6.54 2.17
CA SER A 61 -10.17 6.56 2.21
C SER A 61 -9.61 5.40 3.02
N GLY A 62 -10.16 5.18 4.22
CA GLY A 62 -9.84 4.04 5.07
C GLY A 62 -10.21 2.70 4.44
N ALA A 63 -11.30 2.67 3.64
CA ALA A 63 -11.71 1.49 2.89
C ALA A 63 -10.68 1.14 1.81
N ARG A 64 -10.28 2.10 0.98
CA ARG A 64 -9.31 1.92 -0.11
C ARG A 64 -7.98 1.37 0.40
N LYS A 65 -7.43 1.93 1.48
CA LYS A 65 -6.20 1.41 2.11
C LYS A 65 -6.34 -0.08 2.49
N LYS A 66 -7.39 -0.42 3.26
CA LYS A 66 -7.54 -1.77 3.80
C LYS A 66 -7.83 -2.80 2.71
N VAL A 67 -8.49 -2.39 1.63
CA VAL A 67 -8.67 -3.25 0.46
C VAL A 67 -7.34 -3.63 -0.16
N TRP A 68 -6.44 -2.68 -0.40
CA TRP A 68 -5.13 -3.00 -0.98
C TRP A 68 -4.30 -3.89 -0.05
N MET A 69 -4.34 -3.64 1.26
CA MET A 69 -3.71 -4.55 2.25
C MET A 69 -4.32 -5.96 2.21
N PHE A 70 -5.65 -6.06 2.13
CA PHE A 70 -6.35 -7.34 2.01
C PHE A 70 -5.94 -8.07 0.73
N MET A 71 -5.95 -7.39 -0.42
CA MET A 71 -5.57 -7.98 -1.70
C MET A 71 -4.12 -8.46 -1.71
N GLN A 72 -3.20 -7.76 -1.06
CA GLN A 72 -1.83 -8.25 -0.87
C GLN A 72 -1.80 -9.58 -0.12
N GLY A 73 -2.52 -9.68 1.00
CA GLY A 73 -2.65 -10.91 1.77
C GLY A 73 -3.25 -12.07 0.97
N MET A 74 -4.10 -11.77 -0.01
CA MET A 74 -4.71 -12.78 -0.88
C MET A 74 -3.82 -13.18 -2.05
N VAL A 75 -2.96 -12.30 -2.56
CA VAL A 75 -2.19 -12.53 -3.80
C VAL A 75 -0.77 -12.99 -3.53
N ARG A 76 -0.13 -12.52 -2.46
CA ARG A 76 1.29 -12.81 -2.18
C ARG A 76 1.47 -14.17 -1.51
N GLY A 77 2.64 -14.77 -1.72
CA GLY A 77 3.06 -16.01 -1.06
C GLY A 77 3.35 -15.82 0.44
N ALA A 78 3.78 -16.89 1.12
CA ALA A 78 4.04 -16.89 2.55
C ALA A 78 4.87 -15.66 3.02
N PRO A 79 4.49 -14.99 4.13
CA PRO A 79 3.52 -15.42 5.15
C PRO A 79 2.05 -15.11 4.83
N ASP A 80 1.75 -14.57 3.66
CA ASP A 80 0.39 -14.28 3.21
C ASP A 80 -0.33 -15.56 2.71
N LEU A 81 -1.64 -15.46 2.43
CA LEU A 81 -2.50 -16.63 2.14
C LEU A 81 -2.36 -17.14 0.70
N ALA A 82 -1.99 -16.28 -0.24
CA ALA A 82 -1.76 -16.63 -1.65
C ALA A 82 -2.95 -17.28 -2.40
N VAL A 83 -4.18 -17.16 -1.89
CA VAL A 83 -5.41 -17.76 -2.49
C VAL A 83 -5.66 -17.26 -3.92
N TRP A 84 -5.25 -16.04 -4.25
CA TRP A 84 -5.44 -15.39 -5.54
C TRP A 84 -4.17 -15.30 -6.39
N GLN A 85 -3.06 -15.95 -5.97
CA GLN A 85 -1.75 -15.83 -6.63
C GLN A 85 -1.75 -16.25 -8.11
N HIS A 86 -2.67 -17.13 -8.50
CA HIS A 86 -2.80 -17.63 -9.87
C HIS A 86 -3.72 -16.79 -10.75
N ALA A 87 -4.48 -15.87 -10.15
CA ALA A 87 -5.49 -15.09 -10.85
C ALA A 87 -5.16 -13.60 -10.93
N ILE A 88 -4.41 -13.07 -9.96
CA ILE A 88 -3.99 -11.68 -9.93
C ILE A 88 -2.46 -11.65 -9.84
N ASN A 89 -1.81 -10.84 -10.67
CA ASN A 89 -0.37 -10.62 -10.59
C ASN A 89 -0.05 -9.63 -9.48
N SER A 90 0.96 -9.90 -8.65
CA SER A 90 1.44 -8.97 -7.62
C SER A 90 1.86 -7.61 -8.19
N ALA A 91 2.28 -7.55 -9.46
CA ALA A 91 2.62 -6.33 -10.17
C ALA A 91 1.43 -5.35 -10.34
N ASP A 92 0.20 -5.87 -10.24
CA ASP A 92 -1.04 -5.11 -10.39
C ASP A 92 -1.58 -4.57 -9.06
N LEU A 93 -0.95 -4.93 -7.93
CA LEU A 93 -1.37 -4.48 -6.61
C LEU A 93 -0.99 -3.01 -6.36
N GLY A 94 -1.94 -2.22 -5.87
CA GLY A 94 -1.70 -0.87 -5.40
C GLY A 94 -0.95 -0.83 -4.07
N VAL A 95 -0.14 0.21 -3.87
CA VAL A 95 0.46 0.53 -2.58
C VAL A 95 -0.64 1.06 -1.63
N PRO A 96 -0.81 0.50 -0.42
CA PRO A 96 -1.79 0.98 0.56
C PRO A 96 -1.40 2.37 1.04
N LEU A 97 -2.08 3.39 0.50
CA LEU A 97 -1.78 4.76 0.83
C LEU A 97 -2.46 5.17 2.14
N ASP A 98 -1.65 5.58 3.11
CA ASP A 98 -2.08 6.23 4.34
C ASP A 98 -1.22 7.46 4.63
N THR A 99 -1.46 8.13 5.75
CA THR A 99 -0.69 9.32 6.14
C THR A 99 0.82 9.08 6.22
N ASN A 100 1.26 7.91 6.68
CA ASN A 100 2.69 7.58 6.80
C ASN A 100 3.28 7.24 5.44
N THR A 101 2.60 6.37 4.68
CA THR A 101 3.04 5.99 3.34
C THR A 101 3.11 7.21 2.42
N GLY A 102 2.13 8.11 2.54
CA GLY A 102 2.10 9.40 1.83
C GLY A 102 3.22 10.34 2.28
N ALA A 103 3.48 10.47 3.59
CA ALA A 103 4.59 11.27 4.10
C ALA A 103 5.94 10.76 3.56
N ALA A 104 6.19 9.45 3.64
CA ALA A 104 7.40 8.85 3.09
C ALA A 104 7.56 9.11 1.59
N PHE A 105 6.48 9.02 0.83
CA PHE A 105 6.49 9.35 -0.60
C PHE A 105 6.86 10.81 -0.85
N LEU A 106 6.28 11.75 -0.10
CA LEU A 106 6.59 13.18 -0.21
C LEU A 106 8.02 13.52 0.21
N ASP A 107 8.63 12.73 1.10
CA ASP A 107 10.02 12.90 1.51
C ASP A 107 11.02 12.36 0.48
N LEU A 108 10.59 11.45 -0.40
CA LEU A 108 11.39 10.95 -1.51
C LEU A 108 11.50 11.95 -2.68
N ARG A 109 10.96 13.18 -2.55
CA ARG A 109 11.02 14.27 -3.54
C ARG A 109 12.46 14.71 -3.81
N THR A 110 13.13 13.91 -4.60
CA THR A 110 14.43 14.18 -5.20
C THR A 110 14.23 14.69 -6.63
N PRO A 111 15.20 15.41 -7.21
CA PRO A 111 15.12 15.82 -8.62
C PRO A 111 14.88 14.65 -9.59
N TYR A 112 15.30 13.44 -9.21
CA TYR A 112 15.03 12.23 -9.97
C TYR A 112 13.56 11.81 -9.89
N LEU A 113 12.95 11.82 -8.70
CA LEU A 113 11.53 11.51 -8.54
C LEU A 113 10.65 12.53 -9.26
N GLU A 114 10.98 13.82 -9.18
CA GLU A 114 10.24 14.87 -9.89
C GLU A 114 10.29 14.69 -11.40
N ARG A 115 11.46 14.35 -11.93
CA ARG A 115 11.61 13.99 -13.35
C ARG A 115 10.79 12.75 -13.70
N LEU A 116 10.82 11.71 -12.86
CA LEU A 116 10.03 10.50 -13.10
C LEU A 116 8.53 10.80 -13.14
N LEU A 117 8.04 11.65 -12.23
CA LEU A 117 6.65 12.08 -12.22
C LEU A 117 6.31 12.85 -13.50
N HIS A 118 7.15 13.81 -13.88
CA HIS A 118 6.99 14.59 -15.11
C HIS A 118 7.00 13.73 -16.38
N ASP A 119 8.01 12.87 -16.55
CA ASP A 119 8.20 12.04 -17.75
C ASP A 119 7.09 10.99 -17.94
N ASN A 120 6.37 10.65 -16.86
CA ASN A 120 5.28 9.68 -16.89
C ASN A 120 3.89 10.32 -16.75
N ASP A 121 3.80 11.66 -16.85
CA ASP A 121 2.56 12.43 -16.68
C ASP A 121 1.80 12.06 -15.39
N LEU A 122 2.54 11.99 -14.29
CA LEU A 122 2.02 11.63 -12.97
C LEU A 122 1.91 12.86 -12.09
N SER A 123 0.70 13.06 -11.56
CA SER A 123 0.40 14.08 -10.55
C SER A 123 -0.14 13.42 -9.29
N TYR A 124 -0.06 14.16 -8.18
CA TYR A 124 -0.67 13.79 -6.91
C TYR A 124 -1.29 15.03 -6.27
N GLU A 125 -2.30 14.80 -5.44
CA GLU A 125 -3.06 15.82 -4.76
C GLU A 125 -2.73 15.84 -3.27
N LEU A 126 -2.62 17.04 -2.71
CA LEU A 126 -2.47 17.28 -1.28
C LEU A 126 -3.76 17.87 -0.73
N ASP A 127 -4.11 17.46 0.49
CA ASP A 127 -5.17 18.11 1.25
C ASP A 127 -4.73 19.49 1.76
N GLU A 128 -5.65 20.22 2.39
CA GLU A 128 -5.41 21.55 2.97
C GLU A 128 -4.27 21.58 4.02
N ARG A 129 -3.90 20.40 4.55
CA ARG A 129 -2.85 20.23 5.56
C ARG A 129 -1.53 19.75 4.93
N GLY A 130 -1.43 19.72 3.60
CA GLY A 130 -0.25 19.29 2.87
C GLY A 130 -0.03 17.77 2.89
N LYS A 131 -1.05 16.97 3.19
CA LYS A 131 -0.95 15.50 3.24
C LYS A 131 -1.55 14.87 1.99
N MET A 132 -0.97 13.77 1.53
CA MET A 132 -1.57 12.98 0.46
C MET A 132 -2.83 12.27 0.97
N ALA A 133 -3.97 12.57 0.35
CA ALA A 133 -5.21 11.83 0.56
C ALA A 133 -5.13 10.43 -0.09
N SER A 134 -5.85 9.44 0.43
CA SER A 134 -5.92 8.08 -0.14
C SER A 134 -6.89 8.01 -1.34
N THR A 135 -6.71 8.89 -2.32
CA THR A 135 -7.48 8.89 -3.57
C THR A 135 -6.93 7.83 -4.53
N ALA A 136 -7.73 7.45 -5.54
CA ALA A 136 -7.27 6.49 -6.56
C ALA A 136 -6.08 7.05 -7.35
N GLY A 137 -6.11 8.35 -7.71
CA GLY A 137 -5.01 9.01 -8.42
C GLY A 137 -3.73 8.98 -7.61
N ASN A 138 -3.79 9.33 -6.31
CA ASN A 138 -2.63 9.29 -5.44
C ASN A 138 -2.08 7.87 -5.24
N ILE A 139 -2.95 6.86 -5.09
CA ILE A 139 -2.52 5.46 -5.02
C ILE A 139 -1.81 5.04 -6.30
N GLU A 140 -2.35 5.39 -7.48
CA GLU A 140 -1.74 5.06 -8.76
C GLU A 140 -0.39 5.76 -8.94
N ALA A 141 -0.28 7.05 -8.58
CA ALA A 141 0.97 7.80 -8.64
C ALA A 141 2.06 7.14 -7.78
N VAL A 142 1.74 6.82 -6.51
CA VAL A 142 2.66 6.14 -5.59
C VAL A 142 3.02 4.75 -6.10
N THR A 143 2.04 4.01 -6.62
CA THR A 143 2.22 2.65 -7.14
C THR A 143 3.12 2.63 -8.38
N ARG A 144 2.96 3.58 -9.30
CA ARG A 144 3.83 3.71 -10.49
C ARG A 144 5.27 4.01 -10.12
N VAL A 145 5.49 4.90 -9.16
CA VAL A 145 6.84 5.13 -8.63
C VAL A 145 7.39 3.88 -7.96
N ALA A 146 6.58 3.18 -7.17
CA ALA A 146 6.98 1.93 -6.54
C ALA A 146 7.30 0.81 -7.55
N ARG A 147 6.65 0.78 -8.71
CA ARG A 147 6.96 -0.17 -9.81
C ARG A 147 8.37 0.02 -10.36
N TRP A 148 8.93 1.23 -10.31
CA TRP A 148 10.33 1.44 -10.68
C TRP A 148 11.29 0.73 -9.71
N LEU A 149 10.96 0.71 -8.42
CA LEU A 149 11.75 0.05 -7.38
C LEU A 149 11.53 -1.47 -7.37
N PHE A 150 10.29 -1.90 -7.54
CA PHE A 150 9.85 -3.28 -7.44
C PHE A 150 8.83 -3.61 -8.55
N SER A 151 9.30 -3.75 -9.78
CA SER A 151 8.43 -3.93 -10.97
C SER A 151 7.48 -5.12 -10.90
N LYS A 152 7.85 -6.18 -10.17
CA LYS A 152 7.03 -7.39 -9.99
C LYS A 152 6.08 -7.33 -8.78
N ASP A 153 6.31 -6.41 -7.85
CA ASP A 153 5.57 -6.32 -6.59
C ASP A 153 5.73 -4.90 -5.99
N PRO A 154 5.10 -3.87 -6.61
CA PRO A 154 5.24 -2.49 -6.16
C PRO A 154 4.77 -2.29 -4.71
N ALA A 155 3.75 -3.04 -4.29
CA ALA A 155 3.23 -3.05 -2.93
C ALA A 155 4.29 -3.43 -1.87
N ARG A 156 5.42 -4.04 -2.25
CA ARG A 156 6.54 -4.34 -1.36
C ARG A 156 7.13 -3.13 -0.64
N VAL A 157 6.93 -1.92 -1.16
CA VAL A 157 7.38 -0.68 -0.48
C VAL A 157 6.57 -0.35 0.76
N ASP A 158 5.35 -0.87 0.90
CA ASP A 158 4.35 -0.46 1.91
C ASP A 158 4.94 -0.40 3.32
N TYR A 159 5.54 -1.51 3.77
CA TYR A 159 6.10 -1.59 5.12
C TYR A 159 7.26 -0.59 5.33
N ALA A 160 8.13 -0.44 4.34
CA ALA A 160 9.25 0.49 4.43
C ALA A 160 8.77 1.94 4.48
N PHE A 161 7.77 2.29 3.66
CA PHE A 161 7.19 3.62 3.62
C PHE A 161 6.40 3.93 4.89
N PHE A 162 5.62 2.97 5.40
CA PHE A 162 4.94 3.09 6.67
C PHE A 162 5.92 3.38 7.82
N CYS A 163 7.01 2.61 7.92
CA CYS A 163 8.04 2.84 8.93
C CYS A 163 8.68 4.22 8.74
N CYS A 164 9.08 4.58 7.53
CA CYS A 164 9.72 5.87 7.24
C CYS A 164 8.81 7.05 7.63
N GLY A 165 7.56 7.07 7.17
CA GLY A 165 6.63 8.17 7.47
C GLY A 165 6.27 8.28 8.95
N ARG A 166 6.16 7.13 9.64
CA ARG A 166 5.93 7.12 11.09
C ARG A 166 7.08 7.79 11.86
N HIS A 167 8.33 7.63 11.41
CA HIS A 167 9.52 8.20 12.04
C HIS A 167 9.75 9.68 11.69
N HIS A 168 8.97 10.25 10.76
CA HIS A 168 9.06 11.67 10.39
C HIS A 168 7.92 12.52 10.98
N SER A 169 7.09 11.95 11.86
CA SER A 169 6.04 12.69 12.54
C SER A 169 6.64 13.77 13.47
N PRO A 170 6.08 15.00 13.51
CA PRO A 170 6.57 16.07 14.39
C PRO A 170 6.62 15.61 15.85
N GLY A 171 7.80 15.66 16.48
CA GLY A 171 8.03 15.19 17.85
C GLY A 171 8.67 13.80 17.98
N SER A 172 8.94 13.12 16.86
CA SER A 172 9.78 11.91 16.87
C SER A 172 11.26 12.32 16.87
N ASP A 173 12.01 11.72 17.80
CA ASP A 173 13.43 11.99 18.00
C ASP A 173 14.21 11.62 16.73
N HIS A 174 14.70 12.64 16.00
CA HIS A 174 15.40 12.51 14.70
C HIS A 174 16.67 11.63 14.75
N HIS A 175 17.05 11.14 15.93
CA HIS A 175 18.20 10.28 16.18
C HIS A 175 18.00 8.79 15.86
N ARG A 176 16.79 8.36 15.44
CA ARG A 176 16.49 6.93 15.17
C ARG A 176 16.24 6.55 13.72
N CYS A 177 16.86 7.25 12.77
CA CYS A 177 16.92 6.79 11.37
C CYS A 177 17.87 5.58 11.25
N TRP A 178 17.46 4.42 11.81
CA TRP A 178 18.21 3.16 11.73
C TRP A 178 17.64 2.27 10.63
N THR A 179 18.48 1.95 9.64
CA THR A 179 18.78 0.57 9.21
C THR A 179 17.63 -0.38 8.85
N TYR A 180 16.61 0.05 8.08
CA TYR A 180 15.63 -0.90 7.52
C TYR A 180 15.67 -1.08 6.00
N VAL A 181 16.39 -0.25 5.26
CA VAL A 181 16.62 -0.47 3.82
C VAL A 181 18.01 -1.04 3.59
N ASN A 182 18.23 -2.27 4.09
CA ASN A 182 19.43 -3.03 3.74
C ASN A 182 19.19 -3.82 2.46
N CYS A 183 19.00 -3.10 1.36
CA CYS A 183 19.05 -3.69 0.02
C CYS A 183 20.32 -3.16 -0.64
N SER A 184 21.36 -4.01 -0.67
CA SER A 184 22.66 -3.71 -1.29
C SER A 184 22.55 -3.39 -2.79
N ALA A 185 21.42 -3.73 -3.42
CA ALA A 185 21.12 -3.48 -4.82
C ALA A 185 20.08 -2.36 -5.07
N CYS A 186 19.54 -1.69 -4.04
CA CYS A 186 18.54 -0.63 -4.25
C CYS A 186 19.16 0.77 -4.18
N SER A 187 18.83 1.58 -5.19
CA SER A 187 19.05 3.02 -5.27
C SER A 187 18.42 3.81 -4.10
N LEU A 188 17.47 3.23 -3.35
CA LEU A 188 16.85 3.85 -2.17
C LEU A 188 17.82 4.25 -1.05
N ARG A 189 18.94 3.54 -0.87
CA ARG A 189 19.97 3.92 0.12
C ARG A 189 20.51 5.33 -0.11
N SER A 190 20.53 5.77 -1.38
CA SER A 190 20.97 7.11 -1.77
C SER A 190 19.84 8.14 -1.77
N LEU A 191 18.58 7.71 -1.86
CA LEU A 191 17.40 8.58 -1.92
C LEU A 191 16.92 9.00 -0.53
N VAL A 192 17.07 8.13 0.48
CA VAL A 192 16.79 8.46 1.88
C VAL A 192 18.09 8.89 2.56
N ARG A 193 18.67 10.01 2.11
CA ARG A 193 19.71 10.68 2.89
C ARG A 193 19.02 11.39 4.06
N CYS A 194 18.94 10.71 5.19
CA CYS A 194 18.67 11.37 6.46
C CYS A 194 19.66 12.55 6.58
N LYS A 195 19.12 13.78 6.68
CA LYS A 195 19.92 15.02 6.72
C LYS A 195 21.03 14.82 7.74
N GLU A 196 22.26 14.71 7.28
CA GLU A 196 23.42 14.84 8.14
C GLU A 196 23.29 16.20 8.84
N ARG A 197 23.39 16.20 10.18
CA ARG A 197 23.58 17.45 10.91
C ARG A 197 24.73 18.18 10.24
N ARG A 198 24.49 19.41 9.78
CA ARG A 198 25.59 20.38 9.74
C ARG A 198 26.06 20.50 11.18
N ALA A 199 27.31 20.08 11.41
CA ALA A 199 28.01 20.30 12.67
C ALA A 199 28.05 21.79 13.01
#